data_AF-A0A8X6S174-F1
#
_entry.id   AF-A0A8X6S174-F1
#
_cell.length_a   1.000
_cell.length_b   1.000
_cell.length_c   1.000
_cell.angle_alpha   90.00
_cell.angle_beta   90.00
_cell.angle_gamma   90.00
#
_symmetry.space_group_name_H-M   'P 1'
#
loop_
_entity.id
_entity.type
_entity.pdbx_description
1 polymer ?
#
loop_
_entity_poly.entity_id
_entity_poly.type
_entity_poly.pdbx_seq_one_letter_code
_entity_poly.pdbx_strand_id
1 'polypeptide(L)'
;MRGTLTGQRYVDDILRPHVEPFLNCLPGAIFQQDKARPHTARVAQDFLRHFQSLLWPSRSPDLSPVEHVWDQLKWKIPSCHSVHDLELAVQDLWAHLPQDNIRCLINSMPDRVEACIVAGGGPTRY
;
A
#
# COMPACT_ATOMS: atom_id res chain seq x y z
N MET A 1 -4.00 4.35 16.95
CA MET A 1 -2.66 4.98 16.99
C MET A 1 -2.81 6.50 16.98
N ARG A 2 -2.12 7.26 17.84
CA ARG A 2 -2.07 8.73 17.75
C ARG A 2 -0.61 9.17 17.59
N GLY A 3 -0.35 10.08 16.65
CA GLY A 3 1.00 10.62 16.36
C GLY A 3 1.67 9.99 15.14
N THR A 4 2.68 10.69 14.60
CA THR A 4 3.42 10.32 13.38
C THR A 4 4.03 8.92 13.46
N LEU A 5 3.90 8.15 12.38
CA LEU A 5 4.53 6.84 12.25
C LEU A 5 6.05 7.01 12.13
N THR A 6 6.81 6.48 13.07
CA THR A 6 8.28 6.40 12.99
C THR A 6 8.71 5.05 12.44
N GLY A 7 9.96 4.88 12.04
CA GLY A 7 10.46 3.57 11.59
C GLY A 7 10.31 2.47 12.65
N GLN A 8 10.55 2.78 13.92
CA GLN A 8 10.37 1.83 15.03
C GLN A 8 8.90 1.45 15.19
N ARG A 9 7.99 2.43 15.18
CA ARG A 9 6.55 2.17 15.28
C ARG A 9 6.00 1.43 14.06
N TYR A 10 6.56 1.67 12.87
CA TYR A 10 6.20 0.87 11.70
C TYR A 10 6.55 -0.61 11.90
N VAL A 11 7.70 -0.91 12.50
CA VAL A 11 8.06 -2.29 12.82
C VAL A 11 7.14 -2.89 13.88
N ASP A 12 6.98 -2.21 15.02
CA ASP A 12 6.29 -2.77 16.19
C ASP A 12 4.77 -2.77 16.03
N ASP A 13 4.20 -1.75 15.39
CA ASP A 13 2.76 -1.59 15.28
C ASP A 13 2.18 -2.15 13.97
N ILE A 14 2.99 -2.32 12.91
CA ILE A 14 2.52 -2.75 11.56
C ILE A 14 3.22 -4.02 11.07
N LEU A 15 4.55 -3.98 10.88
CA LEU A 15 5.26 -5.08 10.22
C LEU A 15 5.19 -6.38 11.01
N ARG A 16 5.58 -6.35 12.29
CA ARG A 16 5.60 -7.55 13.15
C ARG A 16 4.20 -8.12 13.43
N PRO A 17 3.17 -7.34 13.82
CA PRO A 17 1.86 -7.90 14.15
C PRO A 17 1.01 -8.26 12.93
N HIS A 18 1.22 -7.65 11.76
CA HIS A 18 0.31 -7.79 10.62
C HIS A 18 0.99 -8.31 9.35
N VAL A 19 2.14 -7.76 8.97
CA VAL A 19 2.79 -8.11 7.68
C VAL A 19 3.52 -9.44 7.77
N GLU A 20 4.34 -9.65 8.81
CA GLU A 20 5.13 -10.87 8.99
C GLU A 20 4.25 -12.14 9.06
N PRO A 21 3.18 -12.21 9.87
CA PRO A 21 2.29 -13.37 9.88
C PRO A 21 1.69 -13.66 8.51
N PHE A 22 1.30 -12.61 7.77
CA PHE A 22 0.70 -12.75 6.45
C PHE A 22 1.70 -13.28 5.41
N LEU A 23 2.92 -12.73 5.38
CA LEU A 23 3.97 -13.18 4.47
C LEU A 23 4.43 -14.61 4.79
N ASN A 24 4.50 -14.98 6.07
CA ASN A 24 4.83 -16.35 6.48
C ASN A 24 3.80 -17.39 6.00
N CYS A 25 2.53 -16.98 5.82
CA CYS A 25 1.48 -17.82 5.26
C CYS A 25 1.43 -17.83 3.72
N LEU A 26 2.27 -17.05 3.04
CA LEU A 26 2.30 -16.93 1.58
C LEU A 26 3.71 -17.15 1.02
N PRO A 27 4.15 -18.42 0.91
CA PRO A 27 5.47 -18.75 0.38
C PRO A 27 5.67 -18.16 -1.03
N GLY A 28 6.78 -17.45 -1.23
CA GLY A 28 7.12 -16.83 -2.51
C GLY A 28 6.45 -15.47 -2.78
N ALA A 29 5.69 -14.92 -1.84
CA ALA A 29 5.15 -13.58 -1.97
C ALA A 29 6.24 -12.50 -2.00
N ILE A 30 6.02 -11.47 -2.80
CA ILE A 30 6.87 -10.28 -2.89
C ILE A 30 6.14 -9.12 -2.21
N PHE A 31 6.74 -8.55 -1.17
CA PHE A 31 6.19 -7.41 -0.47
C PHE A 31 6.50 -6.09 -1.20
N GLN A 32 5.48 -5.28 -1.45
CA GLN A 32 5.64 -3.95 -2.04
C GLN A 32 5.30 -2.88 -1.00
N GLN A 33 6.14 -1.86 -0.92
CA GLN A 33 5.90 -0.63 -0.16
C GLN A 33 6.54 0.56 -0.87
N ASP A 34 6.09 1.77 -0.56
CA ASP A 34 6.68 2.99 -1.09
C ASP A 34 7.99 3.36 -0.36
N LYS A 35 8.58 4.48 -0.75
CA LYS A 35 9.82 5.02 -0.15
C LYS A 35 9.57 6.05 0.94
N ALA A 36 8.46 5.96 1.68
CA ALA A 36 8.21 6.84 2.83
C ALA A 36 9.30 6.69 3.90
N ARG A 37 9.57 7.78 4.64
CA ARG A 37 10.67 7.83 5.64
C ARG A 37 10.65 6.68 6.66
N PRO A 38 9.49 6.26 7.22
CA PRO A 38 9.45 5.12 8.15
C PRO A 38 9.85 3.80 7.48
N HIS A 39 9.51 3.63 6.20
CA HIS A 39 9.78 2.41 5.44
C HIS A 39 11.26 2.32 5.05
N THR A 40 11.92 3.45 4.78
CA THR A 40 13.36 3.51 4.49
C THR A 40 14.24 3.57 5.74
N ALA A 41 13.65 3.62 6.94
CA ALA A 41 14.42 3.64 8.18
C ALA A 41 15.21 2.33 8.33
N ARG A 42 16.44 2.40 8.87
CA ARG A 42 17.32 1.24 9.03
C ARG A 42 16.62 0.08 9.75
N VAL A 43 15.88 0.37 10.82
CA VAL A 43 15.16 -0.67 11.59
C VAL A 43 14.08 -1.40 10.77
N ALA A 44 13.38 -0.69 9.88
CA ALA A 44 12.36 -1.27 9.02
C ALA A 44 13.00 -2.10 7.89
N GLN A 45 14.05 -1.56 7.26
CA GLN A 45 14.82 -2.28 6.25
C GLN A 45 15.46 -3.55 6.84
N ASP A 46 16.05 -3.46 8.04
CA ASP A 46 16.68 -4.57 8.73
C ASP A 46 15.69 -5.69 9.05
N PHE A 47 14.47 -5.35 9.46
CA PHE A 47 13.38 -6.29 9.69
C PHE A 47 12.99 -7.02 8.40
N LEU A 48 12.83 -6.26 7.31
CA LEU A 48 12.37 -6.78 6.02
C LEU A 48 13.44 -7.56 5.24
N ARG A 49 14.70 -7.59 5.69
CA ARG A 49 15.78 -8.35 5.01
C ARG A 49 15.50 -9.83 4.81
N HIS A 50 14.64 -10.43 5.65
CA HIS A 50 14.27 -11.84 5.55
C HIS A 50 13.09 -12.09 4.61
N PHE A 51 12.45 -11.02 4.11
CA PHE A 51 11.32 -11.10 3.18
C PHE A 51 11.74 -10.57 1.80
N GLN A 52 11.19 -11.15 0.74
CA GLN A 52 11.40 -10.62 -0.60
C GLN A 52 10.60 -9.32 -0.74
N SER A 53 11.30 -8.20 -0.98
CA SER A 53 10.68 -6.90 -1.18
C SER A 53 10.89 -6.40 -2.62
N LEU A 54 9.85 -5.81 -3.21
CA LEU A 54 9.91 -5.21 -4.54
C LEU A 54 10.64 -3.87 -4.47
N LEU A 55 11.61 -3.66 -5.35
CA LEU A 55 12.22 -2.34 -5.53
C LEU A 55 11.19 -1.37 -6.12
N TRP A 56 10.94 -0.26 -5.41
CA TRP A 56 9.96 0.73 -5.82
C TRP A 56 10.61 2.06 -6.22
N PRO A 57 10.23 2.69 -7.34
CA PRO A 57 10.67 4.04 -7.68
C PRO A 57 10.11 5.08 -6.71
N SER A 58 10.87 6.15 -6.45
CA SER A 58 10.41 7.24 -5.58
C SER A 58 9.33 8.05 -6.31
N ARG A 59 8.28 8.47 -5.59
CA ARG A 59 7.22 9.36 -6.11
C ARG A 59 6.44 8.80 -7.31
N SER A 60 6.16 7.49 -7.28
CA SER A 60 5.35 6.83 -8.32
C SER A 60 4.04 6.27 -7.72
N PRO A 61 3.10 7.14 -7.32
CA PRO A 61 1.78 6.69 -6.84
C PRO A 61 0.94 6.08 -7.96
N ASP A 62 1.14 6.53 -9.20
CA ASP A 62 0.51 6.01 -10.43
C ASP A 62 0.77 4.51 -10.64
N LEU A 63 1.96 4.08 -10.26
CA LEU A 63 2.33 2.67 -10.29
C LEU A 63 1.68 1.85 -9.17
N SER A 64 1.24 2.45 -8.07
CA SER A 64 0.84 1.69 -6.88
C SER A 64 -0.64 1.27 -6.91
N PRO A 65 -0.95 -0.04 -6.92
CA PRO A 65 -2.34 -0.49 -6.89
C PRO A 65 -3.09 -0.08 -5.62
N VAL A 66 -2.40 0.02 -4.47
CA VAL A 66 -3.07 0.35 -3.20
C VAL A 66 -3.52 1.82 -3.16
N GLU A 67 -2.77 2.73 -3.79
CA GLU A 67 -3.20 4.13 -3.94
C GLU A 67 -4.51 4.22 -4.73
N HIS A 68 -4.64 3.42 -5.79
CA HIS A 68 -5.87 3.34 -6.57
C HIS A 68 -7.05 2.77 -5.80
N VAL A 69 -6.81 1.77 -4.94
CA VAL A 69 -7.84 1.27 -4.02
C VAL A 69 -8.29 2.39 -3.10
N TRP A 70 -7.36 3.13 -2.50
CA TRP A 70 -7.70 4.25 -1.62
C TRP A 70 -8.48 5.34 -2.34
N ASP A 71 -8.12 5.68 -3.58
CA ASP A 71 -8.86 6.67 -4.35
C ASP A 71 -10.29 6.20 -4.64
N GLN A 72 -10.50 4.93 -5.03
CA GLN A 72 -11.86 4.38 -5.19
C GLN A 72 -12.68 4.45 -3.90
N LEU A 73 -12.06 4.16 -2.75
CA LEU A 73 -12.73 4.23 -1.46
C LEU A 73 -13.09 5.67 -1.10
N LYS A 74 -12.19 6.64 -1.29
CA LYS A 74 -12.44 8.07 -1.03
C LYS A 74 -13.69 8.59 -1.73
N TRP A 75 -13.93 8.19 -2.97
CA TRP A 75 -15.14 8.59 -3.72
C TRP A 75 -16.44 7.99 -3.17
N LYS A 76 -16.36 6.88 -2.42
CA LYS A 76 -17.50 6.18 -1.84
C LYS A 76 -17.74 6.52 -0.37
N ILE A 77 -16.77 7.12 0.31
CA ILE A 77 -16.91 7.55 1.70
C ILE A 77 -18.03 8.61 1.76
N PRO A 78 -19.08 8.40 2.59
CA PRO A 78 -20.14 9.37 2.77
C PRO A 78 -19.62 10.61 3.52
N SER A 79 -20.45 11.65 3.62
CA SER A 79 -20.13 12.77 4.50
C SER A 79 -20.11 12.29 5.95
N CYS A 80 -18.93 12.33 6.57
CA CYS A 80 -18.72 11.96 7.97
C CYS A 80 -18.47 13.22 8.80
N HIS A 81 -19.07 13.30 9.98
CA HIS A 81 -18.94 14.46 10.89
C HIS A 81 -18.04 14.18 12.10
N SER A 82 -17.54 12.95 12.23
CA SER A 82 -16.58 12.55 13.24
C SER A 82 -15.55 11.57 12.69
N VAL A 83 -14.41 11.45 13.37
CA VAL A 83 -13.39 10.43 13.06
C VAL A 83 -13.97 9.02 13.23
N HIS A 84 -14.87 8.82 14.18
CA HIS A 84 -15.49 7.52 14.43
C HIS A 84 -16.38 7.09 13.24
N ASP A 85 -17.21 8.00 12.73
CA ASP A 85 -18.06 7.71 11.56
C ASP A 85 -17.22 7.41 10.32
N LEU A 86 -16.09 8.13 10.17
CA LEU A 86 -15.14 7.89 9.09
C LEU A 86 -14.47 6.51 9.22
N GLU A 87 -14.04 6.12 10.41
CA GLU A 87 -13.44 4.81 10.67
C GLU A 87 -14.42 3.67 10.32
N LEU A 88 -15.69 3.78 10.75
CA LEU A 88 -16.73 2.79 10.43
C LEU A 88 -17.01 2.73 8.93
N ALA A 89 -17.14 3.88 8.26
CA ALA A 89 -17.38 3.93 6.83
C ALA A 89 -16.23 3.31 6.01
N VAL A 90 -14.98 3.60 6.38
CA VAL A 90 -13.81 3.02 5.70
C VAL A 90 -13.73 1.52 5.92
N GLN A 91 -13.99 1.04 7.14
CA GLN A 91 -13.99 -0.40 7.44
C GLN A 91 -15.08 -1.14 6.66
N ASP A 92 -16.29 -0.58 6.58
CA ASP A 92 -17.40 -1.16 5.82
C ASP A 92 -17.09 -1.22 4.32
N LEU A 93 -16.62 -0.11 3.74
CA LEU A 93 -16.25 -0.06 2.32
C LEU A 93 -15.08 -1.01 2.00
N TRP A 94 -14.11 -1.16 2.90
CA TRP A 94 -13.00 -2.09 2.74
C TRP A 94 -13.48 -3.54 2.78
N ALA A 95 -14.35 -3.90 3.73
CA ALA A 95 -14.90 -5.25 3.86
C ALA A 95 -15.72 -5.68 2.62
N HIS A 96 -16.38 -4.71 1.97
CA HIS A 96 -17.19 -4.94 0.77
C HIS A 96 -16.46 -4.67 -0.55
N LEU A 97 -15.15 -4.39 -0.51
CA LEU A 97 -14.37 -4.16 -1.73
C LEU A 97 -14.31 -5.46 -2.57
N PRO A 98 -14.82 -5.47 -3.81
CA PRO A 98 -14.81 -6.67 -4.62
C PRO A 98 -13.37 -7.14 -4.90
N GLN A 99 -13.10 -8.42 -4.68
CA GLN A 99 -11.77 -8.99 -4.94
C GLN A 99 -11.36 -8.88 -6.42
N ASP A 100 -12.32 -8.91 -7.33
CA ASP A 100 -12.05 -8.72 -8.76
C ASP A 100 -11.54 -7.31 -9.07
N ASN A 101 -11.97 -6.28 -8.33
CA ASN A 101 -11.40 -4.94 -8.47
C ASN A 101 -9.91 -4.95 -8.10
N ILE A 102 -9.54 -5.59 -6.99
CA ILE A 102 -8.15 -5.71 -6.55
C ILE A 102 -7.32 -6.48 -7.59
N ARG A 103 -7.86 -7.60 -8.09
CA ARG A 103 -7.20 -8.41 -9.14
C ARG A 103 -7.01 -7.62 -10.43
N CYS A 104 -8.00 -6.85 -10.87
CA CYS A 104 -7.87 -5.99 -12.05
C CYS A 104 -6.75 -4.96 -11.88
N LEU A 105 -6.64 -4.34 -10.70
CA LEU A 105 -5.56 -3.38 -10.42
C LEU A 105 -4.18 -4.05 -10.46
N ILE A 106 -4.03 -5.22 -9.83
CA ILE A 106 -2.78 -6.00 -9.86
C ILE A 106 -2.44 -6.41 -11.30
N ASN A 107 -3.41 -6.92 -12.05
CA ASN A 107 -3.21 -7.37 -13.44
C ASN A 107 -2.89 -6.21 -14.40
N SER A 108 -3.22 -4.97 -14.05
CA SER A 108 -2.85 -3.78 -14.84
C SER A 108 -1.39 -3.33 -14.66
N MET A 109 -0.64 -3.93 -13.74
CA MET A 109 0.74 -3.52 -13.45
C MET A 109 1.69 -3.54 -14.66
N PRO A 110 1.65 -4.56 -15.56
CA PRO A 110 2.48 -4.53 -16.76
C PRO A 110 2.21 -3.30 -17.63
N ASP A 111 0.94 -2.94 -17.85
CA ASP A 111 0.56 -1.78 -18.65
C ASP A 111 0.98 -0.46 -18.01
N ARG A 112 0.92 -0.36 -16.67
CA ARG A 112 1.37 0.81 -15.91
C ARG A 112 2.88 1.00 -16.04
N VAL A 113 3.64 -0.09 -15.90
CA VAL A 113 5.09 -0.08 -16.03
C VAL A 113 5.48 0.33 -17.45
N GLU A 114 4.82 -0.23 -18.46
CA GLU A 114 5.04 0.15 -19.86
C GLU A 114 4.77 1.64 -20.10
N ALA A 115 3.63 2.15 -19.60
CA ALA A 115 3.32 3.57 -19.70
C ALA A 115 4.37 4.46 -19.04
N CYS A 116 4.91 4.05 -17.89
CA CYS A 116 5.97 4.76 -17.18
C CYS A 116 7.29 4.75 -17.97
N ILE A 117 7.64 3.63 -18.59
CA ILE A 117 8.81 3.51 -19.46
C ILE A 117 8.66 4.43 -20.68
N VAL A 118 7.52 4.39 -21.36
CA VAL A 118 7.21 5.25 -22.52
C VAL A 118 7.26 6.74 -22.13
N ALA A 119 6.80 7.09 -20.92
CA ALA A 119 6.87 8.44 -20.38
C ALA A 119 8.28 8.84 -19.87
N GLY A 120 9.29 7.97 -19.99
CA GLY A 120 10.64 8.23 -19.50
C GLY A 120 10.72 8.41 -17.98
N GLY A 121 9.84 7.74 -17.23
CA GLY A 121 9.69 7.90 -15.78
C GLY A 121 8.83 9.10 -15.36
N GLY A 122 8.20 9.79 -16.32
CA GLY A 122 7.23 10.84 -16.06
C GLY A 122 5.86 10.32 -15.59
N PRO A 123 4.95 11.23 -15.18
CA PRO A 123 3.60 10.87 -14.76
C PRO A 123 2.83 10.14 -15.86
N THR A 124 2.09 9.10 -15.48
CA THR A 124 1.23 8.35 -16.40
C THR A 124 -0.25 8.71 -16.22
N ARG A 125 -1.12 8.12 -17.05
CA ARG A 125 -2.59 8.27 -16.94
C ARG A 125 -3.20 7.51 -15.77
N TYR A 126 -2.41 6.64 -15.14
CA TYR A 126 -2.82 5.82 -14.01
C TYR A 126 -2.67 6.65 -12.73
#